data_AF-A0A368G0K4-F1
#
_entry.id   AF-A0A368G0K4-F1
#
_cell.length_a   1.000
_cell.length_b   1.000
_cell.length_c   1.000
_cell.angle_alpha   90.00
_cell.angle_beta   90.00
_cell.angle_gamma   90.00
#
_symmetry.space_group_name_H-M   'P 1'
#
loop_
_entity.id
_entity.type
_entity.pdbx_description
1 polymer ?
#
loop_
_entity_poly.entity_id
_entity_poly.type
_entity_poly.pdbx_seq_one_letter_code
_entity_poly.pdbx_strand_id
1 'polypeptide(L)'
;MRSFQVFRLEEGKDEDELVLLYESEAIKNHSHPQWGEFRLGTQDAADNRNRLLEVWVMYRDVDGSEGYIGKFLTTYAKMKYGPGPDNVYTVINELKAQQKKNYENSGRMELVKFTDVSFFSFLDYIVSGTQLHYEVAVDFSCDDTVSEADQRRFDADLQLAIRAIGGILRDYTPNRLFAAFGLGAKTPPTFHEAHEFHLNFNIDPICRGLDGVIEAYRKAQSVVSPMKTAKFAPVVNSAIRTSQRSGFRGLHYHVLAIFTRGTPTDMKELSAAITAASDAPLSIVIVGIGHGEFSQLLKLAAKRKEGTRSCLQFITISDILEAGDSPAENRSRIAQKALRAIPEQMADFMHAANIAAKPPIQVCRSPLFHSSSLIPDRPTQFVFDGALPQCLTPQMPRSDRRGSDSQYLDVEIGARNTLSVRVPERCHSVLQTTREQYQRRLKERGLGKMRFPRMDLSTLESSGGSTQDSSL
;
A
#
# COMPACT_ATOMS: atom_id res chain seq x y z
N MET A 1 -15.43 4.68 -35.50
CA MET A 1 -15.31 5.21 -34.12
C MET A 1 -13.85 5.52 -33.84
N ARG A 2 -13.54 6.40 -32.88
CA ARG A 2 -12.15 6.71 -32.48
C ARG A 2 -11.96 6.48 -30.98
N SER A 3 -10.85 5.89 -30.61
CA SER A 3 -10.42 5.68 -29.22
C SER A 3 -8.92 5.94 -29.11
N PHE A 4 -8.40 5.98 -27.89
CA PHE A 4 -6.96 5.99 -27.64
C PHE A 4 -6.59 5.03 -26.51
N GLN A 5 -5.34 4.60 -26.52
CA GLN A 5 -4.75 3.74 -25.51
C GLN A 5 -3.47 4.41 -25.00
N VAL A 6 -3.23 4.31 -23.69
CA VAL A 6 -2.05 4.87 -23.02
C VAL A 6 -1.19 3.73 -22.52
N PHE A 7 0.09 3.75 -22.89
CA PHE A 7 1.06 2.73 -22.52
C PHE A 7 2.21 3.34 -21.72
N ARG A 8 2.65 2.63 -20.68
CA ARG A 8 3.95 2.85 -20.05
C ARG A 8 5.01 2.12 -20.85
N LEU A 9 6.08 2.82 -21.20
CA LEU A 9 7.30 2.19 -21.71
C LEU A 9 8.14 1.64 -20.56
N GLU A 10 8.51 0.36 -20.60
CA GLU A 10 9.49 -0.26 -19.73
C GLU A 10 10.75 -0.66 -20.50
N GLU A 11 11.92 -0.54 -19.87
CA GLU A 11 13.18 -1.01 -20.46
C GLU A 11 13.21 -2.53 -20.33
N GLY A 12 12.96 -3.23 -21.45
CA GLY A 12 13.15 -4.68 -21.52
C GLY A 12 14.60 -5.05 -21.82
N LYS A 13 14.92 -6.35 -21.70
CA LYS A 13 16.29 -6.84 -21.94
C LYS A 13 16.70 -6.78 -23.42
N ASP A 14 15.74 -6.93 -24.33
CA ASP A 14 15.96 -6.98 -25.79
C ASP A 14 15.11 -5.97 -26.57
N GLU A 15 13.86 -5.74 -26.15
CA GLU A 15 12.96 -4.71 -26.69
C GLU A 15 12.23 -3.98 -25.56
N ASP A 16 11.90 -2.70 -25.75
CA ASP A 16 11.09 -1.94 -24.79
C ASP A 16 9.69 -2.57 -24.68
N GLU A 17 9.24 -2.85 -23.46
CA GLU A 17 7.93 -3.44 -23.21
C GLU A 17 6.87 -2.35 -23.04
N LEU A 18 5.70 -2.55 -23.65
CA LEU A 18 4.56 -1.65 -23.53
C LEU A 18 3.53 -2.23 -22.56
N VAL A 19 3.36 -1.56 -21.42
CA VAL A 19 2.34 -1.92 -20.44
C VAL A 19 1.12 -1.03 -20.63
N LEU A 20 -0.02 -1.61 -21.02
CA LEU A 20 -1.27 -0.87 -21.19
C LEU A 20 -1.75 -0.34 -19.83
N LEU A 21 -1.88 0.99 -19.72
CA LEU A 21 -2.35 1.65 -18.51
C LEU A 21 -3.84 2.02 -18.60
N TYR A 22 -4.31 2.40 -19.78
CA TYR A 22 -5.68 2.89 -19.97
C TYR A 22 -6.13 2.73 -21.43
N GLU A 23 -7.41 2.47 -21.60
CA GLU A 23 -8.11 2.48 -22.89
C GLU A 23 -9.36 3.35 -22.78
N SER A 24 -9.54 4.26 -23.74
CA SER A 24 -10.66 5.20 -23.76
C SER A 24 -11.94 4.58 -24.30
N GLU A 25 -13.06 5.24 -24.03
CA GLU A 25 -14.30 4.97 -24.76
C GLU A 25 -14.15 5.28 -26.26
N ALA A 26 -14.95 4.61 -27.08
CA ALA A 26 -14.98 4.80 -28.52
C ALA A 26 -16.03 5.84 -28.92
N ILE A 27 -15.60 6.93 -29.55
CA ILE A 27 -16.48 8.02 -29.98
C ILE A 27 -16.86 7.85 -31.46
N LYS A 28 -18.17 7.90 -31.76
CA LYS A 28 -18.71 7.78 -33.13
C LYS A 28 -18.71 9.13 -33.86
N ASN A 29 -18.46 9.08 -35.17
CA ASN A 29 -18.69 10.16 -36.13
C ASN A 29 -18.15 11.56 -35.74
N HIS A 30 -16.98 11.63 -35.11
CA HIS A 30 -16.40 12.90 -34.69
C HIS A 30 -14.97 13.07 -35.24
N SER A 31 -14.72 14.17 -35.96
CA SER A 31 -13.41 14.53 -36.49
C SER A 31 -12.48 15.15 -35.44
N HIS A 32 -13.04 15.64 -34.33
CA HIS A 32 -12.33 16.25 -33.19
C HIS A 32 -12.78 15.65 -31.85
N PRO A 33 -12.68 14.32 -31.65
CA PRO A 33 -13.24 13.66 -30.48
C PRO A 33 -12.70 14.28 -29.19
N GLN A 34 -13.59 14.50 -28.22
CA GLN A 34 -13.23 14.89 -26.86
C GLN A 34 -13.64 13.74 -25.94
N TRP A 35 -12.64 13.06 -25.38
CA TRP A 35 -12.84 11.92 -24.49
C TRP A 35 -13.14 12.34 -23.06
N GLY A 36 -13.77 11.43 -22.31
CA GLY A 36 -14.03 11.58 -20.89
C GLY A 36 -12.76 11.68 -20.04
N GLU A 37 -12.91 12.19 -18.82
CA GLU A 37 -11.82 12.22 -17.85
C GLU A 37 -11.43 10.79 -17.44
N PHE A 38 -10.13 10.54 -17.33
CA PHE A 38 -9.57 9.28 -16.83
C PHE A 38 -8.51 9.53 -15.76
N ARG A 39 -8.13 8.49 -15.02
CA ARG A 39 -7.18 8.58 -13.91
C ARG A 39 -6.10 7.52 -14.07
N LEU A 40 -4.85 7.92 -13.84
CA LEU A 40 -3.69 7.03 -13.77
C LEU A 40 -3.03 7.18 -12.41
N GLY A 41 -2.56 6.08 -11.83
CA GLY A 41 -1.76 6.12 -10.61
C GLY A 41 -0.39 6.77 -10.86
N THR A 42 0.14 7.50 -9.89
CA THR A 42 1.47 8.14 -10.01
C THR A 42 2.58 7.11 -10.24
N GLN A 43 2.49 5.92 -9.63
CA GLN A 43 3.46 4.84 -9.87
C GLN A 43 3.38 4.29 -11.31
N ASP A 44 2.22 4.37 -11.95
CA ASP A 44 2.05 3.90 -13.32
C ASP A 44 2.50 4.95 -14.35
N ALA A 45 2.14 6.22 -14.12
CA ALA A 45 2.40 7.28 -15.08
C ALA A 45 3.72 8.03 -14.85
N ALA A 46 4.28 7.99 -13.63
CA ALA A 46 5.28 8.93 -13.15
C ALA A 46 6.23 8.37 -12.07
N ASP A 47 6.47 7.05 -12.05
CA ASP A 47 7.52 6.44 -11.22
C ASP A 47 8.89 7.11 -11.41
N ASN A 48 9.14 7.61 -12.62
CA ASN A 48 10.17 8.56 -12.94
C ASN A 48 9.52 9.81 -13.55
N ARG A 49 9.99 11.01 -13.18
CA ARG A 49 9.51 12.28 -13.76
C ARG A 49 9.55 12.30 -15.29
N ASN A 50 10.52 11.60 -15.88
CA ASN A 50 10.70 11.50 -17.32
C ASN A 50 10.22 10.16 -17.90
N ARG A 51 9.41 9.39 -17.17
CA ARG A 51 8.79 8.16 -17.69
C ARG A 51 8.02 8.49 -18.97
N LEU A 52 8.38 7.79 -20.03
CA LEU A 52 7.74 7.95 -21.33
C LEU A 52 6.41 7.22 -21.34
N LEU A 53 5.37 7.96 -21.74
CA LEU A 53 4.05 7.43 -22.02
C LEU A 53 3.83 7.48 -23.53
N GLU A 54 3.52 6.34 -24.12
CA GLU A 54 3.16 6.24 -25.53
C GLU A 54 1.65 6.19 -25.65
N VAL A 55 1.08 7.12 -26.41
CA VAL A 55 -0.36 7.21 -26.61
C VAL A 55 -0.68 6.83 -28.03
N TRP A 56 -1.46 5.77 -28.20
CA TRP A 56 -1.90 5.27 -29.49
C TRP A 56 -3.31 5.75 -29.77
N VAL A 57 -3.54 6.27 -30.97
CA VAL A 57 -4.86 6.67 -31.43
C VAL A 57 -5.36 5.63 -32.43
N MET A 58 -6.54 5.10 -32.15
CA MET A 58 -7.14 3.98 -32.87
C MET A 58 -8.45 4.40 -33.52
N TYR A 59 -8.86 3.66 -34.54
CA TYR A 59 -10.21 3.72 -35.07
C TYR A 59 -10.82 2.33 -35.14
N ARG A 60 -12.15 2.29 -35.09
CA ARG A 60 -12.93 1.08 -35.34
C ARG A 60 -13.89 1.33 -36.48
N ASP A 61 -13.82 0.55 -37.54
CA ASP A 61 -14.70 0.67 -38.71
C ASP A 61 -16.09 0.09 -38.42
N VAL A 62 -17.02 0.31 -39.38
CA VAL A 62 -18.43 -0.10 -39.26
C VAL A 62 -18.58 -1.62 -39.18
N ASP A 63 -17.65 -2.35 -39.80
CA ASP A 63 -17.56 -3.82 -39.77
C ASP A 63 -16.96 -4.37 -38.47
N GLY A 64 -16.56 -3.49 -37.54
CA GLY A 64 -15.95 -3.86 -36.26
C GLY A 64 -14.43 -4.06 -36.33
N SER A 65 -13.81 -3.93 -37.50
CA SER A 65 -12.35 -4.01 -37.63
C SER A 65 -11.67 -2.82 -36.93
N GLU A 66 -10.57 -3.09 -36.24
CA GLU A 66 -9.78 -2.06 -35.57
C GLU A 66 -8.57 -1.69 -36.41
N GLY A 67 -8.28 -0.40 -36.47
CA GLY A 67 -7.16 0.14 -37.21
C GLY A 67 -6.40 1.20 -36.42
N TYR A 68 -5.14 1.36 -36.80
CA TYR A 68 -4.19 2.24 -36.15
C TYR A 68 -4.10 3.59 -36.88
N ILE A 69 -4.40 4.70 -36.18
CA ILE A 69 -4.28 6.05 -36.75
C ILE A 69 -2.84 6.54 -36.65
N GLY A 70 -2.21 6.37 -35.49
CA GLY A 70 -0.85 6.81 -35.19
C GLY A 70 -0.61 6.93 -33.69
N LYS A 71 0.58 7.37 -33.29
CA LYS A 71 0.98 7.54 -31.89
C LYS A 71 1.77 8.81 -31.64
N PHE A 72 1.92 9.15 -30.38
CA PHE A 72 2.87 10.16 -29.92
C PHE A 72 3.43 9.80 -28.54
N LEU A 73 4.54 10.43 -28.17
CA LEU A 73 5.14 10.30 -26.85
C LEU A 73 4.88 11.55 -26.01
N THR A 74 4.65 11.32 -24.72
CA THR A 74 4.61 12.38 -23.71
C THR A 74 5.20 11.89 -22.38
N THR A 75 5.22 12.74 -21.38
CA THR A 75 5.61 12.42 -20.01
C THR A 75 4.67 13.11 -19.03
N TYR A 76 4.55 12.57 -17.82
CA TYR A 76 3.85 13.23 -16.73
C TYR A 76 4.38 14.66 -16.50
N ALA A 77 5.71 14.85 -16.49
CA ALA A 77 6.32 16.17 -16.28
C ALA A 77 5.87 17.20 -17.34
N LYS A 78 5.68 16.77 -18.59
CA LYS A 78 5.20 17.64 -19.67
C LYS A 78 3.72 17.98 -19.51
N MET A 79 2.88 16.98 -19.24
CA MET A 79 1.45 17.17 -19.03
C MET A 79 1.14 18.01 -17.78
N LYS A 80 2.00 17.97 -16.75
CA LYS A 80 1.87 18.73 -15.51
C LYS A 80 1.82 20.25 -15.69
N TYR A 81 2.39 20.79 -16.77
CA TYR A 81 2.28 22.21 -17.09
C TYR A 81 0.87 22.63 -17.55
N GLY A 82 -0.04 21.66 -17.72
CA GLY A 82 -1.44 21.91 -18.05
C GLY A 82 -1.68 22.14 -19.55
N PRO A 83 -2.91 22.51 -19.93
CA PRO A 83 -3.26 22.81 -21.31
C PRO A 83 -2.41 23.94 -21.89
N GLY A 84 -2.05 23.85 -23.17
CA GLY A 84 -1.25 24.86 -23.84
C GLY A 84 -0.56 24.36 -25.09
N PRO A 85 0.15 25.25 -25.82
CA PRO A 85 0.79 24.92 -27.09
C PRO A 85 1.82 23.78 -26.97
N ASP A 86 2.47 23.66 -25.82
CA ASP A 86 3.43 22.60 -25.55
C ASP A 86 2.76 21.21 -25.42
N ASN A 87 1.49 21.15 -24.99
CA ASN A 87 0.71 19.93 -24.81
C ASN A 87 -0.24 19.64 -25.97
N VAL A 88 0.13 20.09 -27.18
CA VAL A 88 -0.47 19.64 -28.44
C VAL A 88 0.48 18.69 -29.16
N TYR A 89 0.02 17.46 -29.36
CA TYR A 89 0.82 16.36 -29.89
C TYR A 89 0.42 16.05 -31.32
N THR A 90 1.41 15.97 -32.22
CA THR A 90 1.22 15.46 -33.58
C THR A 90 1.15 13.94 -33.55
N VAL A 91 0.06 13.37 -34.07
CA VAL A 91 -0.15 11.93 -34.12
C VAL A 91 0.56 11.38 -35.36
N ILE A 92 1.52 10.48 -35.17
CA ILE A 92 2.38 9.96 -36.25
C ILE A 92 2.10 8.49 -36.52
N ASN A 93 1.90 8.14 -37.78
CA ASN A 93 1.81 6.78 -38.27
C ASN A 93 3.10 6.45 -39.01
N GLU A 94 3.94 5.62 -38.41
CA GLU A 94 5.27 5.28 -38.93
C GLU A 94 5.19 4.61 -40.31
N LEU A 95 4.21 3.73 -40.53
CA LEU A 95 4.00 3.08 -41.82
C LEU A 95 3.62 4.09 -42.92
N LYS A 96 2.70 5.02 -42.63
CA LYS A 96 2.34 6.09 -43.58
C LYS A 96 3.49 7.05 -43.82
N ALA A 97 4.31 7.34 -42.80
CA ALA A 97 5.48 8.20 -42.92
C ALA A 97 6.56 7.59 -43.83
N GLN A 98 6.74 6.27 -43.79
CA GLN A 98 7.66 5.55 -44.69
C GLN A 98 7.14 5.48 -46.13
N GLN A 99 5.82 5.36 -46.32
CA GLN A 99 5.21 5.15 -47.65
C GLN A 99 4.91 6.44 -48.42
N LYS A 100 4.61 7.56 -47.73
CA LYS A 100 4.13 8.80 -48.37
C LYS A 100 5.18 9.91 -48.28
N LYS A 101 5.68 10.36 -49.43
CA LYS A 101 6.70 11.43 -49.54
C LYS A 101 6.35 12.76 -48.86
N ASN A 102 5.06 13.13 -48.80
CA ASN A 102 4.58 14.40 -48.22
C ASN A 102 3.75 14.18 -46.95
N TYR A 103 4.02 13.12 -46.18
CA TYR A 103 3.32 12.88 -44.92
C TYR A 103 3.82 13.82 -43.81
N GLU A 104 2.90 14.53 -43.17
CA GLU A 104 3.19 15.40 -42.04
C GLU A 104 2.70 14.82 -40.71
N ASN A 105 1.42 14.44 -40.62
CA ASN A 105 0.81 13.80 -39.45
C ASN A 105 -0.53 13.12 -39.82
N SER A 106 -1.07 12.33 -38.90
CA SER A 106 -2.39 11.69 -38.97
C SER A 106 -3.46 12.46 -38.16
N GLY A 107 -3.16 13.67 -37.70
CA GLY A 107 -3.99 14.46 -36.80
C GLY A 107 -3.19 15.03 -35.63
N ARG A 108 -3.89 15.75 -34.75
CA ARG A 108 -3.33 16.31 -33.51
C ARG A 108 -4.21 15.92 -32.33
N MET A 109 -3.59 15.67 -31.18
CA MET A 109 -4.26 15.45 -29.91
C MET A 109 -3.82 16.53 -28.93
N GLU A 110 -4.76 17.08 -28.17
CA GLU A 110 -4.51 18.18 -27.24
C GLU A 110 -4.93 17.78 -25.83
N LEU A 111 -4.12 18.14 -24.85
CA LEU A 111 -4.47 18.01 -23.45
C LEU A 111 -5.41 19.14 -23.03
N VAL A 112 -6.70 18.83 -22.88
CA VAL A 112 -7.73 19.83 -22.53
C VAL A 112 -7.71 20.18 -21.03
N LYS A 113 -7.40 19.21 -20.17
CA LYS A 113 -7.37 19.39 -18.72
C LYS A 113 -6.34 18.45 -18.11
N PHE A 114 -5.62 18.95 -17.11
CA PHE A 114 -4.75 18.15 -16.26
C PHE A 114 -5.02 18.50 -14.81
N THR A 115 -5.12 17.49 -13.95
CA THR A 115 -5.32 17.70 -12.52
C THR A 115 -4.44 16.72 -11.76
N ASP A 116 -3.52 17.28 -10.99
CA ASP A 116 -2.61 16.54 -10.11
C ASP A 116 -3.25 16.50 -8.73
N VAL A 117 -3.78 15.35 -8.32
CA VAL A 117 -4.43 15.18 -7.02
C VAL A 117 -3.53 14.32 -6.16
N SER A 118 -3.07 14.89 -5.04
CA SER A 118 -2.36 14.13 -4.01
C SER A 118 -3.34 13.77 -2.89
N PHE A 119 -3.32 12.50 -2.51
CA PHE A 119 -4.10 12.00 -1.37
C PHE A 119 -3.15 11.61 -0.25
N PHE A 120 -3.61 11.76 0.99
CA PHE A 120 -2.85 11.29 2.15
C PHE A 120 -2.74 9.77 2.14
N SER A 121 -1.51 9.27 2.26
CA SER A 121 -1.21 7.85 2.39
C SER A 121 -1.53 7.33 3.79
N PHE A 122 -1.53 6.00 3.95
CA PHE A 122 -1.58 5.35 5.26
C PHE A 122 -0.52 5.91 6.23
N LEU A 123 0.72 6.08 5.76
CA LEU A 123 1.82 6.58 6.60
C LEU A 123 1.60 8.03 7.03
N ASP A 124 1.02 8.87 6.17
CA ASP A 124 0.69 10.25 6.55
C ASP A 124 -0.24 10.28 7.76
N TYR A 125 -1.26 9.43 7.79
CA TYR A 125 -2.17 9.32 8.94
C TYR A 125 -1.48 8.76 10.18
N ILE A 126 -0.67 7.70 10.07
CA ILE A 126 0.06 7.13 11.21
C ILE A 126 1.01 8.18 11.82
N VAL A 127 1.78 8.89 11.00
CA VAL A 127 2.72 9.92 11.47
C VAL A 127 1.98 11.17 12.00
N SER A 128 0.74 11.40 11.56
CA SER A 128 -0.18 12.39 12.14
C SER A 128 -0.77 11.99 13.48
N GLY A 129 -0.51 10.76 13.95
CA GLY A 129 -0.95 10.24 15.23
C GLY A 129 -2.17 9.33 15.18
N THR A 130 -2.65 8.92 14.01
CA THR A 130 -3.71 7.90 13.92
C THR A 130 -3.24 6.60 14.57
N GLN A 131 -4.10 6.04 15.42
CA GLN A 131 -3.86 4.82 16.19
C GLN A 131 -4.69 3.66 15.63
N LEU A 132 -4.11 2.46 15.60
CA LEU A 132 -4.81 1.25 15.19
C LEU A 132 -5.17 0.40 16.41
N HIS A 133 -6.46 0.21 16.66
CA HIS A 133 -6.94 -0.64 17.75
C HIS A 133 -7.17 -2.05 17.23
N TYR A 134 -6.38 -3.01 17.73
CA TYR A 134 -6.56 -4.41 17.40
C TYR A 134 -7.54 -5.09 18.36
N GLU A 135 -8.63 -5.61 17.81
CA GLU A 135 -9.69 -6.32 18.52
C GLU A 135 -9.71 -7.79 18.08
N VAL A 136 -9.79 -8.71 19.04
CA VAL A 136 -9.76 -10.15 18.81
C VAL A 136 -11.10 -10.74 19.18
N ALA A 137 -11.71 -11.50 18.27
CA ALA A 137 -12.90 -12.29 18.54
C ALA A 137 -12.63 -13.76 18.22
N VAL A 138 -12.93 -14.67 19.15
CA VAL A 138 -12.68 -16.10 18.98
C VAL A 138 -14.01 -16.85 19.01
N ASP A 139 -14.25 -17.65 17.97
CA ASP A 139 -15.37 -18.57 17.89
C ASP A 139 -15.11 -19.82 18.74
N PHE A 140 -15.95 -20.03 19.75
CA PHE A 140 -15.97 -21.24 20.59
C PHE A 140 -16.96 -22.28 20.10
N SER A 141 -17.75 -21.98 19.06
CA SER A 141 -18.70 -22.95 18.55
C SER A 141 -17.98 -24.17 18.00
N CYS A 142 -18.52 -25.32 18.33
CA CYS A 142 -17.90 -26.60 18.05
C CYS A 142 -19.01 -27.64 17.85
N ASP A 143 -18.82 -28.52 16.88
CA ASP A 143 -19.68 -29.68 16.73
C ASP A 143 -19.23 -30.79 17.68
N ASP A 144 -20.15 -31.65 18.12
CA ASP A 144 -19.89 -32.70 19.11
C ASP A 144 -18.90 -33.77 18.59
N THR A 145 -18.50 -33.68 17.32
CA THR A 145 -17.65 -34.63 16.58
C THR A 145 -16.16 -34.27 16.59
N VAL A 146 -15.77 -33.13 17.17
CA VAL A 146 -14.37 -32.66 17.13
C VAL A 146 -13.51 -33.46 18.12
N SER A 147 -12.44 -34.08 17.61
CA SER A 147 -11.51 -34.84 18.44
C SER A 147 -10.63 -33.92 19.30
N GLU A 148 -10.10 -34.43 20.42
CA GLU A 148 -9.12 -33.69 21.22
C GLU A 148 -7.89 -33.27 20.41
N ALA A 149 -7.46 -34.10 19.46
CA ALA A 149 -6.33 -33.79 18.60
C ALA A 149 -6.63 -32.58 17.70
N ASP A 150 -7.85 -32.49 17.15
CA ASP A 150 -8.27 -31.37 16.32
C ASP A 150 -8.45 -30.09 17.14
N GLN A 151 -8.86 -30.19 18.40
CA GLN A 151 -8.90 -29.06 19.32
C GLN A 151 -7.50 -28.56 19.66
N ARG A 152 -6.54 -29.45 19.96
CA ARG A 152 -5.15 -29.06 20.22
C ARG A 152 -4.50 -28.37 19.02
N ARG A 153 -4.79 -28.86 17.81
CA ARG A 153 -4.33 -28.23 16.55
C ARG A 153 -4.93 -26.83 16.38
N PHE A 154 -6.24 -26.69 16.63
CA PHE A 154 -6.89 -25.37 16.63
C PHE A 154 -6.20 -24.39 17.57
N ASP A 155 -5.95 -24.81 18.80
CA ASP A 155 -5.39 -23.95 19.83
C ASP A 155 -3.98 -23.49 19.49
N ALA A 156 -3.19 -24.36 18.85
CA ALA A 156 -1.85 -24.03 18.36
C ALA A 156 -1.91 -23.00 17.22
N ASP A 157 -2.74 -23.24 16.21
CA ASP A 157 -2.89 -22.38 15.03
C ASP A 157 -3.52 -21.03 15.39
N LEU A 158 -4.50 -21.02 16.29
CA LEU A 158 -5.12 -19.81 16.83
C LEU A 158 -4.08 -18.94 17.53
N GLN A 159 -3.29 -19.51 18.42
CA GLN A 159 -2.24 -18.77 19.12
C GLN A 159 -1.16 -18.27 18.15
N LEU A 160 -0.82 -19.05 17.14
CA LEU A 160 0.10 -18.63 16.08
C LEU A 160 -0.45 -17.43 15.31
N ALA A 161 -1.72 -17.49 14.90
CA ALA A 161 -2.38 -16.45 14.13
C ALA A 161 -2.61 -15.15 14.93
N ILE A 162 -3.04 -15.25 16.18
CA ILE A 162 -3.15 -14.10 17.10
C ILE A 162 -1.79 -13.40 17.24
N ARG A 163 -0.71 -14.18 17.41
CA ARG A 163 0.66 -13.62 17.52
C ARG A 163 1.19 -13.08 16.20
N ALA A 164 0.84 -13.68 15.06
CA ALA A 164 1.24 -13.21 13.75
C ALA A 164 0.64 -11.82 13.45
N ILE A 165 -0.68 -11.70 13.58
CA ILE A 165 -1.43 -10.47 13.28
C ILE A 165 -1.14 -9.40 14.35
N GLY A 166 -1.34 -9.77 15.61
CA GLY A 166 -1.14 -8.88 16.75
C GLY A 166 0.31 -8.47 16.94
N GLY A 167 1.28 -9.29 16.51
CA GLY A 167 2.70 -8.99 16.59
C GLY A 167 3.11 -7.75 15.80
N ILE A 168 2.41 -7.46 14.70
CA ILE A 168 2.60 -6.24 13.90
C ILE A 168 1.72 -5.11 14.44
N LEU A 169 0.42 -5.37 14.65
CA LEU A 169 -0.52 -4.32 15.07
C LEU A 169 -0.23 -3.75 16.46
N ARG A 170 0.45 -4.51 17.34
CA ARG A 170 0.79 -4.06 18.70
C ARG A 170 1.59 -2.76 18.74
N ASP A 171 2.38 -2.45 17.72
CA ASP A 171 3.21 -1.24 17.69
C ASP A 171 2.42 -0.01 17.23
N TYR A 172 1.25 -0.23 16.63
CA TYR A 172 0.27 0.81 16.29
C TYR A 172 -0.86 0.91 17.32
N THR A 173 -0.96 -0.05 18.24
CA THR A 173 -2.00 -0.12 19.28
C THR A 173 -1.59 0.64 20.53
N PRO A 174 -2.38 1.63 20.99
CA PRO A 174 -2.09 2.39 22.20
C PRO A 174 -1.95 1.49 23.42
N ASN A 175 -0.86 1.67 24.19
CA ASN A 175 -0.59 0.94 25.42
C ASN A 175 -0.60 -0.61 25.28
N ARG A 176 -0.61 -1.14 24.05
CA ARG A 176 -0.71 -2.59 23.77
C ARG A 176 -1.89 -3.25 24.50
N LEU A 177 -3.02 -2.54 24.51
CA LEU A 177 -4.29 -3.00 25.06
C LEU A 177 -5.17 -3.54 23.94
N PHE A 178 -5.69 -4.75 24.12
CA PHE A 178 -6.43 -5.47 23.08
C PHE A 178 -7.80 -5.86 23.60
N ALA A 179 -8.87 -5.44 22.92
CA ALA A 179 -10.21 -5.92 23.25
C ALA A 179 -10.35 -7.38 22.79
N ALA A 180 -10.92 -8.22 23.64
CA ALA A 180 -10.94 -9.66 23.45
C ALA A 180 -12.35 -10.22 23.70
N PHE A 181 -12.97 -10.78 22.67
CA PHE A 181 -14.34 -11.28 22.65
C PHE A 181 -14.41 -12.78 22.33
N GLY A 182 -15.40 -13.46 22.89
CA GLY A 182 -15.76 -14.83 22.57
C GLY A 182 -17.14 -14.89 21.92
N LEU A 183 -17.33 -15.85 21.02
CA LEU A 183 -18.56 -16.05 20.26
C LEU A 183 -19.02 -17.51 20.42
N GLY A 184 -20.34 -17.75 20.34
CA GLY A 184 -20.89 -19.11 20.21
C GLY A 184 -20.65 -20.01 21.43
N ALA A 185 -20.84 -19.48 22.64
CA ALA A 185 -20.71 -20.27 23.86
C ALA A 185 -21.80 -19.94 24.89
N LYS A 186 -22.05 -20.89 25.78
CA LYS A 186 -22.81 -20.70 27.01
C LYS A 186 -21.87 -20.30 28.13
N THR A 187 -22.12 -19.16 28.75
CA THR A 187 -21.20 -18.57 29.74
C THR A 187 -21.71 -18.74 31.17
N PRO A 188 -20.84 -19.03 32.16
CA PRO A 188 -21.23 -19.12 33.56
C PRO A 188 -21.69 -17.75 34.10
N PRO A 189 -22.46 -17.70 35.21
CA PRO A 189 -22.84 -18.83 36.07
C PRO A 189 -24.12 -19.55 35.62
N THR A 190 -24.97 -18.91 34.82
CA THR A 190 -26.27 -19.45 34.41
C THR A 190 -26.23 -20.27 33.12
N PHE A 191 -25.10 -20.26 32.40
CA PHE A 191 -24.91 -20.95 31.11
C PHE A 191 -25.95 -20.53 30.05
N HIS A 192 -26.30 -19.25 30.05
CA HIS A 192 -27.08 -18.66 28.96
C HIS A 192 -26.25 -18.58 27.68
N GLU A 193 -26.92 -18.76 26.54
CA GLU A 193 -26.32 -18.62 25.22
C GLU A 193 -25.85 -17.18 25.02
N ALA A 194 -24.54 -17.02 24.83
CA ALA A 194 -23.90 -15.76 24.55
C ALA A 194 -23.38 -15.77 23.11
N HIS A 195 -23.97 -14.90 22.28
CA HIS A 195 -23.48 -14.68 20.92
C HIS A 195 -22.25 -13.76 20.88
N GLU A 196 -21.98 -13.03 21.97
CA GLU A 196 -20.80 -12.21 22.21
C GLU A 196 -20.58 -12.12 23.73
N PHE A 197 -19.35 -12.32 24.20
CA PHE A 197 -18.95 -12.13 25.60
C PHE A 197 -17.50 -11.68 25.71
N HIS A 198 -17.09 -11.09 26.83
CA HIS A 198 -15.69 -10.70 27.04
C HIS A 198 -14.85 -11.92 27.44
N LEU A 199 -13.76 -12.20 26.73
CA LEU A 199 -12.93 -13.39 27.01
C LEU A 199 -12.35 -13.40 28.43
N ASN A 200 -12.12 -12.24 29.00
CA ASN A 200 -11.58 -12.09 30.34
C ASN A 200 -12.64 -12.19 31.46
N PHE A 201 -13.94 -12.28 31.11
CA PHE A 201 -15.10 -12.22 32.00
C PHE A 201 -15.17 -10.98 32.91
N ASN A 202 -14.51 -9.89 32.51
CA ASN A 202 -14.58 -8.61 33.19
C ASN A 202 -15.63 -7.70 32.53
N ILE A 203 -15.93 -6.57 33.19
CA ILE A 203 -16.82 -5.53 32.65
C ILE A 203 -16.23 -4.93 31.36
N ASP A 204 -14.90 -4.82 31.27
CA ASP A 204 -14.19 -4.28 30.10
C ASP A 204 -13.50 -5.43 29.34
N PRO A 205 -13.66 -5.57 28.01
CA PRO A 205 -13.03 -6.64 27.21
C PRO A 205 -11.51 -6.53 27.07
N ILE A 206 -10.87 -5.52 27.67
CA ILE A 206 -9.46 -5.23 27.46
C ILE A 206 -8.54 -6.24 28.15
N CYS A 207 -7.60 -6.78 27.37
CA CYS A 207 -6.47 -7.60 27.80
C CYS A 207 -5.15 -6.84 27.61
N ARG A 208 -4.22 -7.02 28.56
CA ARG A 208 -2.87 -6.43 28.49
C ARG A 208 -1.94 -7.34 27.70
N GLY A 209 -1.45 -6.87 26.56
CA GLY A 209 -0.56 -7.67 25.72
C GLY A 209 -1.27 -8.83 25.00
N LEU A 210 -0.60 -9.41 24.01
CA LEU A 210 -1.12 -10.59 23.29
C LEU A 210 -1.17 -11.82 24.17
N ASP A 211 -0.23 -11.97 25.11
CA ASP A 211 -0.25 -13.09 26.05
C ASP A 211 -1.45 -13.02 26.99
N GLY A 212 -1.90 -11.81 27.37
CA GLY A 212 -3.13 -11.63 28.13
C GLY A 212 -4.40 -12.03 27.35
N VAL A 213 -4.43 -11.83 26.03
CA VAL A 213 -5.51 -12.34 25.16
C VAL A 213 -5.51 -13.86 25.14
N ILE A 214 -4.33 -14.48 25.00
CA ILE A 214 -4.18 -15.94 24.96
C ILE A 214 -4.52 -16.58 26.30
N GLU A 215 -4.14 -15.96 27.42
CA GLU A 215 -4.51 -16.40 28.76
C GLU A 215 -6.03 -16.33 28.98
N ALA A 216 -6.66 -15.21 28.58
CA ALA A 216 -8.11 -15.05 28.64
C ALA A 216 -8.84 -16.11 27.79
N TYR A 217 -8.35 -16.40 26.58
CA TYR A 217 -8.86 -17.48 25.74
C TYR A 217 -8.81 -18.84 26.45
N ARG A 218 -7.65 -19.23 26.99
CA ARG A 218 -7.48 -20.51 27.69
C ARG A 218 -8.39 -20.63 28.91
N LYS A 219 -8.53 -19.54 29.68
CA LYS A 219 -9.45 -19.47 30.82
C LYS A 219 -10.89 -19.66 30.35
N ALA A 220 -11.33 -18.92 29.32
CA ALA A 220 -12.66 -19.05 28.75
C ALA A 220 -12.94 -20.47 28.28
N GLN A 221 -12.02 -21.09 27.53
CA GLN A 221 -12.15 -22.46 27.04
C GLN A 221 -12.40 -23.48 28.16
N SER A 222 -11.86 -23.26 29.36
CA SER A 222 -12.05 -24.16 30.50
C SER A 222 -13.38 -24.00 31.25
N VAL A 223 -14.11 -22.89 31.05
CA VAL A 223 -15.31 -22.57 31.84
C VAL A 223 -16.59 -22.42 31.01
N VAL A 224 -16.47 -22.10 29.72
CA VAL A 224 -17.65 -21.98 28.84
C VAL A 224 -18.05 -23.35 28.29
N SER A 225 -19.33 -23.49 27.97
CA SER A 225 -19.83 -24.65 27.23
C SER A 225 -20.04 -24.24 25.76
N PRO A 226 -19.31 -24.83 24.79
CA PRO A 226 -19.47 -24.56 23.37
C PRO A 226 -20.92 -24.69 22.89
N MET A 227 -21.35 -23.79 22.00
CA MET A 227 -22.59 -23.96 21.24
C MET A 227 -22.31 -24.67 19.92
N LYS A 228 -23.35 -25.22 19.28
CA LYS A 228 -23.23 -25.83 17.94
C LYS A 228 -23.09 -24.80 16.82
N THR A 229 -23.43 -23.54 17.11
CA THR A 229 -23.49 -22.48 16.12
C THR A 229 -22.92 -21.18 16.68
N ALA A 230 -22.35 -20.38 15.79
CA ALA A 230 -21.94 -19.02 16.08
C ALA A 230 -22.66 -18.01 15.18
N LYS A 231 -22.70 -16.78 15.69
CA LYS A 231 -23.21 -15.59 14.99
C LYS A 231 -22.14 -14.52 15.04
N PHE A 232 -21.79 -13.92 13.90
CA PHE A 232 -20.71 -12.93 13.81
C PHE A 232 -21.23 -11.49 13.71
N ALA A 233 -22.47 -11.29 13.27
CA ALA A 233 -23.05 -9.96 13.18
C ALA A 233 -23.04 -9.20 14.53
N PRO A 234 -23.26 -9.82 15.70
CA PRO A 234 -23.21 -9.12 16.98
C PRO A 234 -21.88 -8.41 17.25
N VAL A 235 -20.77 -9.14 17.15
CA VAL A 235 -19.43 -8.58 17.42
C VAL A 235 -19.00 -7.56 16.37
N VAL A 236 -19.37 -7.75 15.10
CA VAL A 236 -19.15 -6.74 14.06
C VAL A 236 -19.90 -5.45 14.38
N ASN A 237 -21.18 -5.55 14.76
CA ASN A 237 -21.97 -4.39 15.16
C ASN A 237 -21.42 -3.73 16.44
N SER A 238 -20.85 -4.51 17.35
CA SER A 238 -20.15 -4.02 18.54
C SER A 238 -18.93 -3.20 18.17
N ALA A 239 -18.05 -3.73 17.31
CA ALA A 239 -16.88 -3.04 16.80
C ALA A 239 -17.24 -1.77 16.01
N ILE A 240 -18.32 -1.78 15.22
CA ILE A 240 -18.84 -0.56 14.56
C ILE A 240 -19.17 0.51 15.59
N ARG A 241 -19.99 0.17 16.60
CA ARG A 241 -20.39 1.12 17.66
C ARG A 241 -19.18 1.65 18.42
N THR A 242 -18.23 0.78 18.78
CA THR A 242 -17.01 1.16 19.47
C THR A 242 -16.20 2.12 18.61
N SER A 243 -15.91 1.75 17.36
CA SER A 243 -15.10 2.56 16.44
C SER A 243 -15.67 3.95 16.18
N GLN A 244 -17.00 4.08 16.11
CA GLN A 244 -17.67 5.39 15.96
C GLN A 244 -17.63 6.24 17.23
N ARG A 245 -17.52 5.61 18.40
CA ARG A 245 -17.48 6.27 19.72
C ARG A 245 -16.07 6.57 20.22
N SER A 246 -15.03 6.05 19.57
CA SER A 246 -13.63 6.18 19.99
C SER A 246 -13.10 7.62 20.05
N GLY A 247 -13.88 8.63 19.66
CA GLY A 247 -13.56 10.04 19.89
C GLY A 247 -13.31 10.80 18.60
N PHE A 248 -12.16 11.48 18.51
CA PHE A 248 -11.88 12.40 17.39
C PHE A 248 -11.79 11.64 16.06
N ARG A 249 -12.57 12.09 15.06
CA ARG A 249 -12.59 11.46 13.73
C ARG A 249 -11.17 11.43 13.13
N GLY A 250 -10.76 10.26 12.68
CA GLY A 250 -9.44 10.04 12.08
C GLY A 250 -8.31 9.72 13.05
N LEU A 251 -8.52 9.89 14.37
CA LEU A 251 -7.50 9.55 15.36
C LEU A 251 -7.47 8.04 15.68
N HIS A 252 -8.62 7.38 15.62
CA HIS A 252 -8.76 5.98 15.97
C HIS A 252 -9.33 5.20 14.80
N TYR A 253 -8.66 4.10 14.45
CA TYR A 253 -9.11 3.16 13.43
C TYR A 253 -9.02 1.75 14.00
N HIS A 254 -10.03 0.93 13.76
CA HIS A 254 -10.20 -0.37 14.40
C HIS A 254 -9.93 -1.50 13.41
N VAL A 255 -9.30 -2.57 13.89
CA VAL A 255 -9.07 -3.81 13.14
C VAL A 255 -9.61 -4.96 13.97
N LEU A 256 -10.78 -5.48 13.58
CA LEU A 256 -11.41 -6.64 14.21
C LEU A 256 -10.95 -7.92 13.50
N ALA A 257 -10.25 -8.80 14.22
CA ALA A 257 -9.93 -10.15 13.75
C ALA A 257 -10.86 -11.19 14.38
N ILE A 258 -11.62 -11.91 13.55
CA ILE A 258 -12.51 -13.00 13.96
C ILE A 258 -11.84 -14.33 13.60
N PHE A 259 -11.54 -15.16 14.59
CA PHE A 259 -10.93 -16.48 14.42
C PHE A 259 -12.00 -17.56 14.53
N THR A 260 -12.10 -18.43 13.53
CA THR A 260 -13.18 -19.41 13.44
C THR A 260 -12.77 -20.77 12.89
N ARG A 261 -13.50 -21.83 13.27
CA ARG A 261 -13.41 -23.18 12.69
C ARG A 261 -14.42 -23.42 11.58
N GLY A 262 -15.43 -22.56 11.42
CA GLY A 262 -16.52 -22.76 10.49
C GLY A 262 -17.22 -21.48 10.05
N THR A 263 -18.28 -21.67 9.27
CA THR A 263 -19.12 -20.58 8.77
C THR A 263 -20.21 -20.22 9.80
N PRO A 264 -20.45 -18.93 10.07
CA PRO A 264 -21.48 -18.51 11.01
C PRO A 264 -22.88 -18.73 10.44
N THR A 265 -23.88 -18.82 11.32
CA THR A 265 -25.27 -19.08 10.92
C THR A 265 -26.03 -17.85 10.43
N ASP A 266 -25.55 -16.65 10.76
CA ASP A 266 -26.20 -15.36 10.50
C ASP A 266 -25.60 -14.64 9.28
N MET A 267 -25.38 -15.37 8.18
CA MET A 267 -24.73 -14.84 6.97
C MET A 267 -25.44 -13.63 6.36
N LYS A 268 -26.77 -13.53 6.49
CA LYS A 268 -27.54 -12.39 5.98
C LYS A 268 -27.31 -11.15 6.83
N GLU A 269 -27.38 -11.30 8.15
CA GLU A 269 -27.14 -10.25 9.13
C GLU A 269 -25.67 -9.80 9.10
N LEU A 270 -24.73 -10.74 8.95
CA LEU A 270 -23.31 -10.44 8.80
C LEU A 270 -23.04 -9.62 7.55
N SER A 271 -23.64 -9.97 6.42
CA SER A 271 -23.54 -9.20 5.16
C SER A 271 -24.07 -7.77 5.31
N ALA A 272 -25.18 -7.60 6.04
CA ALA A 272 -25.71 -6.27 6.37
C ALA A 272 -24.78 -5.50 7.30
N ALA A 273 -24.20 -6.16 8.32
CA ALA A 273 -23.26 -5.56 9.25
C ALA A 273 -21.95 -5.11 8.56
N ILE A 274 -21.41 -5.91 7.63
CA ILE A 274 -20.24 -5.53 6.82
C ILE A 274 -20.55 -4.35 5.92
N THR A 275 -21.76 -4.30 5.34
CA THR A 275 -22.20 -3.14 4.56
C THR A 275 -22.27 -1.89 5.43
N ALA A 276 -22.73 -1.99 6.69
CA ALA A 276 -22.67 -0.86 7.62
C ALA A 276 -21.23 -0.51 8.05
N ALA A 277 -20.34 -1.51 8.17
CA ALA A 277 -18.94 -1.32 8.52
C ALA A 277 -18.14 -0.58 7.44
N SER A 278 -18.59 -0.57 6.18
CA SER A 278 -17.91 0.19 5.11
C SER A 278 -17.82 1.68 5.44
N ASP A 279 -18.78 2.20 6.20
CA ASP A 279 -18.91 3.61 6.58
C ASP A 279 -18.32 3.90 7.98
N ALA A 280 -17.78 2.90 8.66
CA ALA A 280 -17.14 3.02 9.97
C ALA A 280 -15.60 2.99 9.86
N PRO A 281 -14.85 3.56 10.84
CA PRO A 281 -13.39 3.47 10.91
C PRO A 281 -12.95 2.07 11.37
N LEU A 282 -13.30 1.06 10.58
CA LEU A 282 -13.17 -0.35 10.91
C LEU A 282 -12.74 -1.16 9.68
N SER A 283 -11.78 -2.06 9.89
CA SER A 283 -11.47 -3.19 9.01
C SER A 283 -11.77 -4.50 9.72
N ILE A 284 -12.24 -5.50 8.98
CA ILE A 284 -12.61 -6.82 9.50
C ILE A 284 -11.77 -7.88 8.79
N VAL A 285 -11.08 -8.71 9.57
CA VAL A 285 -10.31 -9.85 9.08
C VAL A 285 -10.91 -11.12 9.66
N ILE A 286 -11.48 -11.99 8.83
CA ILE A 286 -11.95 -13.30 9.26
C ILE A 286 -10.87 -14.34 8.93
N VAL A 287 -10.45 -15.08 9.94
CA VAL A 287 -9.39 -16.08 9.88
C VAL A 287 -9.98 -17.46 10.13
N GLY A 288 -10.11 -18.26 9.08
CA GLY A 288 -10.50 -19.66 9.15
C GLY A 288 -9.32 -20.53 9.60
N ILE A 289 -9.52 -21.39 10.60
CA ILE A 289 -8.51 -22.29 11.14
C ILE A 289 -9.02 -23.73 11.03
N GLY A 290 -8.17 -24.62 10.49
CA GLY A 290 -8.51 -26.01 10.22
C GLY A 290 -9.27 -26.18 8.90
N HIS A 291 -9.95 -27.31 8.75
CA HIS A 291 -10.54 -27.77 7.48
C HIS A 291 -12.06 -27.57 7.42
N GLY A 292 -12.57 -26.49 8.01
CA GLY A 292 -13.99 -26.16 7.98
C GLY A 292 -14.51 -25.79 6.59
N GLU A 293 -15.84 -25.78 6.44
CA GLU A 293 -16.50 -25.27 5.23
C GLU A 293 -16.52 -23.74 5.28
N PHE A 294 -15.80 -23.10 4.37
CA PHE A 294 -15.62 -21.64 4.34
C PHE A 294 -16.07 -20.98 3.02
N SER A 295 -16.71 -21.71 2.10
CA SER A 295 -17.03 -21.19 0.77
C SER A 295 -17.96 -19.98 0.83
N GLN A 296 -18.86 -19.92 1.82
CA GLN A 296 -19.77 -18.79 1.99
C GLN A 296 -19.03 -17.52 2.44
N LEU A 297 -18.05 -17.65 3.35
CA LEU A 297 -17.20 -16.55 3.80
C LEU A 297 -16.28 -16.06 2.67
N LEU A 298 -15.73 -16.98 1.87
CA LEU A 298 -14.92 -16.64 0.70
C LEU A 298 -15.76 -15.86 -0.34
N LYS A 299 -16.98 -16.32 -0.63
CA LYS A 299 -17.92 -15.61 -1.52
C LYS A 299 -18.29 -14.23 -0.99
N LEU A 300 -18.48 -14.11 0.33
CA LEU A 300 -18.79 -12.83 0.96
C LEU A 300 -17.63 -11.84 0.85
N ALA A 301 -16.39 -12.29 1.10
CA ALA A 301 -15.20 -11.45 0.97
C ALA A 301 -14.88 -11.08 -0.49
N ALA A 302 -15.23 -11.94 -1.45
CA ALA A 302 -15.07 -11.66 -2.88
C ALA A 302 -16.15 -10.70 -3.42
N LYS A 303 -17.30 -10.59 -2.74
CA LYS A 303 -18.40 -9.73 -3.17
C LYS A 303 -18.04 -8.26 -2.95
N ARG A 304 -17.65 -7.57 -4.02
CA ARG A 304 -17.53 -6.11 -4.02
C ARG A 304 -18.82 -5.49 -4.56
N LYS A 305 -19.43 -4.59 -3.78
CA LYS A 305 -20.55 -3.78 -4.25
C LYS A 305 -19.95 -2.49 -4.83
N GLU A 306 -20.27 -2.19 -6.08
CA GLU A 306 -19.80 -0.98 -6.75
C GLU A 306 -20.15 0.27 -5.92
N GLY A 307 -19.18 1.15 -5.75
CA GLY A 307 -19.33 2.40 -4.98
C GLY A 307 -19.23 2.25 -3.46
N THR A 308 -19.01 1.05 -2.91
CA THR A 308 -18.76 0.87 -1.45
C THR A 308 -17.31 0.50 -1.16
N ARG A 309 -16.77 1.02 -0.06
CA ARG A 309 -15.44 0.67 0.44
C ARG A 309 -15.40 -0.81 0.83
N SER A 310 -14.37 -1.52 0.36
CA SER A 310 -14.10 -2.87 0.85
C SER A 310 -13.50 -2.79 2.25
N CYS A 311 -14.10 -3.44 3.24
CA CYS A 311 -13.58 -3.47 4.62
C CYS A 311 -13.40 -4.89 5.17
N LEU A 312 -13.75 -5.92 4.40
CA LEU A 312 -13.65 -7.32 4.79
C LEU A 312 -12.49 -8.01 4.06
N GLN A 313 -11.72 -8.79 4.82
CA GLN A 313 -10.78 -9.76 4.29
C GLN A 313 -11.03 -11.14 4.91
N PHE A 314 -10.97 -12.20 4.09
CA PHE A 314 -11.02 -13.58 4.56
C PHE A 314 -9.72 -14.30 4.20
N ILE A 315 -9.16 -15.03 5.16
CA ILE A 315 -8.02 -15.91 4.98
C ILE A 315 -8.22 -17.23 5.73
N THR A 316 -7.52 -18.27 5.29
CA THR A 316 -7.52 -19.62 5.86
C THR A 316 -6.10 -19.97 6.25
N ILE A 317 -5.85 -20.36 7.51
CA ILE A 317 -4.51 -20.68 7.99
C ILE A 317 -3.93 -21.90 7.25
N SER A 318 -4.77 -22.89 6.93
CA SER A 318 -4.36 -24.08 6.19
C SER A 318 -3.83 -23.80 4.78
N ASP A 319 -4.25 -22.71 4.12
CA ASP A 319 -3.76 -22.31 2.78
C ASP A 319 -2.49 -21.44 2.85
N ILE A 320 -1.95 -21.24 4.05
CA ILE A 320 -0.82 -20.34 4.33
C ILE A 320 0.33 -21.09 4.98
N LEU A 321 0.02 -22.02 5.88
CA LEU A 321 1.04 -22.79 6.57
C LEU A 321 1.75 -23.75 5.61
N GLU A 322 3.08 -23.75 5.70
CA GLU A 322 3.93 -24.72 5.04
C GLU A 322 4.66 -25.55 6.09
N ALA A 323 4.50 -26.88 6.02
CA ALA A 323 4.94 -27.82 7.05
C ALA A 323 6.48 -27.90 7.21
N GLY A 324 7.23 -27.46 6.19
CA GLY A 324 8.70 -27.43 6.21
C GLY A 324 9.30 -26.18 6.84
N ASP A 325 8.48 -25.16 7.10
CA ASP A 325 8.97 -23.82 7.43
C ASP A 325 8.97 -23.50 8.93
N SER A 326 9.85 -22.59 9.32
CA SER A 326 9.95 -22.17 10.70
C SER A 326 8.66 -21.48 11.18
N PRO A 327 8.33 -21.55 12.49
CA PRO A 327 7.21 -20.80 13.04
C PRO A 327 7.31 -19.28 12.80
N ALA A 328 8.52 -18.74 12.61
CA ALA A 328 8.72 -17.33 12.31
C ALA A 328 8.28 -16.98 10.89
N GLU A 329 8.65 -17.78 9.89
CA GLU A 329 8.26 -17.57 8.49
C GLU A 329 6.75 -17.77 8.29
N ASN A 330 6.18 -18.77 8.96
CA ASN A 330 4.73 -19.00 8.96
C ASN A 330 3.99 -17.80 9.57
N ARG A 331 4.48 -17.21 10.69
CA ARG A 331 3.91 -15.96 11.22
C ARG A 331 3.98 -14.81 10.21
N SER A 332 5.12 -14.62 9.56
CA SER A 332 5.28 -13.55 8.57
C SER A 332 4.29 -13.68 7.41
N ARG A 333 4.07 -14.90 6.88
CA ARG A 333 3.08 -15.16 5.82
C ARG A 333 1.64 -14.92 6.27
N ILE A 334 1.28 -15.38 7.47
CA ILE A 334 -0.05 -15.12 8.04
C ILE A 334 -0.27 -13.61 8.16
N ALA A 335 0.68 -12.88 8.73
CA ALA A 335 0.57 -11.44 8.92
C ALA A 335 0.51 -10.69 7.59
N GLN A 336 1.35 -11.04 6.63
CA GLN A 336 1.34 -10.47 5.28
C GLN A 336 -0.02 -10.66 4.61
N LYS A 337 -0.56 -11.89 4.60
CA LYS A 337 -1.86 -12.15 3.99
C LYS A 337 -2.99 -11.46 4.76
N ALA A 338 -3.00 -11.49 6.09
CA ALA A 338 -4.06 -10.90 6.91
C ALA A 338 -4.11 -9.37 6.86
N LEU A 339 -2.95 -8.71 6.74
CA LEU A 339 -2.84 -7.25 6.91
C LEU A 339 -2.66 -6.50 5.59
N ARG A 340 -2.42 -7.17 4.46
CA ARG A 340 -2.11 -6.53 3.17
C ARG A 340 -3.08 -5.42 2.76
N ALA A 341 -4.38 -5.58 3.04
CA ALA A 341 -5.40 -4.66 2.60
C ALA A 341 -5.65 -3.52 3.61
N ILE A 342 -5.24 -3.68 4.87
CA ILE A 342 -5.56 -2.74 5.96
C ILE A 342 -5.11 -1.30 5.66
N PRO A 343 -3.89 -1.05 5.13
CA PRO A 343 -3.46 0.31 4.80
C PRO A 343 -4.36 1.01 3.79
N GLU A 344 -4.73 0.32 2.71
CA GLU A 344 -5.61 0.83 1.66
C GLU A 344 -7.02 1.06 2.20
N GLN A 345 -7.58 0.07 2.91
CA GLN A 345 -8.90 0.18 3.54
C GLN A 345 -9.01 1.37 4.49
N MET A 346 -7.97 1.62 5.29
CA MET A 346 -7.92 2.78 6.18
C MET A 346 -7.88 4.09 5.38
N ALA A 347 -6.99 4.20 4.39
CA ALA A 347 -6.85 5.40 3.58
C ALA A 347 -8.17 5.71 2.85
N ASP A 348 -8.79 4.71 2.22
CA ASP A 348 -10.08 4.83 1.55
C ASP A 348 -11.17 5.37 2.48
N PHE A 349 -11.22 4.87 3.72
CA PHE A 349 -12.16 5.38 4.72
C PHE A 349 -11.89 6.86 5.02
N MET A 350 -10.63 7.23 5.27
CA MET A 350 -10.28 8.60 5.59
C MET A 350 -10.63 9.55 4.44
N HIS A 351 -10.36 9.15 3.20
CA HIS A 351 -10.69 9.95 2.01
C HIS A 351 -12.20 10.07 1.82
N ALA A 352 -12.94 8.96 1.90
CA ALA A 352 -14.41 8.98 1.81
C ALA A 352 -15.06 9.82 2.92
N ALA A 353 -14.44 9.85 4.10
CA ALA A 353 -14.89 10.64 5.24
C ALA A 353 -14.41 12.11 5.20
N ASN A 354 -13.68 12.54 4.17
CA ASN A 354 -13.04 13.87 4.06
C ASN A 354 -12.14 14.22 5.25
N ILE A 355 -11.40 13.24 5.75
CA ILE A 355 -10.46 13.41 6.86
C ILE A 355 -9.08 13.71 6.27
N ALA A 356 -8.53 14.88 6.60
CA ALA A 356 -7.16 15.23 6.25
C ALA A 356 -6.17 14.69 7.29
N ALA A 357 -5.01 14.22 6.83
CA ALA A 357 -3.89 13.99 7.73
C ALA A 357 -3.42 15.33 8.30
N LYS A 358 -3.16 15.38 9.60
CA LYS A 358 -2.62 16.58 10.25
C LYS A 358 -1.13 16.70 9.90
N PRO A 359 -0.48 17.85 10.13
CA PRO A 359 0.98 17.88 10.09
C PRO A 359 1.54 16.78 10.99
N PRO A 360 2.65 16.11 10.60
CA PRO A 360 3.34 15.15 11.45
C PRO A 360 3.40 15.67 12.87
N ILE A 361 2.98 14.87 13.85
CA ILE A 361 3.20 15.25 15.24
C ILE A 361 4.71 15.43 15.35
N GLN A 362 5.15 16.67 15.55
CA GLN A 362 6.52 16.95 15.98
C GLN A 362 6.63 16.36 17.38
N VAL A 363 6.80 15.04 17.45
CA VAL A 363 7.36 14.42 18.65
C VAL A 363 8.64 15.20 18.85
N CYS A 364 8.76 15.95 19.95
CA CYS A 364 10.00 16.60 20.32
C CYS A 364 11.10 15.57 20.08
N ARG A 365 11.89 15.78 19.03
CA ARG A 365 12.85 14.82 18.52
C ARG A 365 13.98 14.79 19.53
N SER A 366 13.80 13.98 20.58
CA SER A 366 14.93 13.52 21.38
C SER A 366 15.96 12.95 20.40
N PRO A 367 17.24 13.38 20.46
CA PRO A 367 18.27 12.98 19.50
C PRO A 367 18.46 11.46 19.34
N LEU A 368 17.91 10.66 20.28
CA LEU A 368 18.09 9.22 20.38
C LEU A 368 17.19 8.38 19.46
N PHE A 369 16.20 8.96 18.78
CA PHE A 369 15.39 8.27 17.77
C PHE A 369 15.62 8.86 16.37
N HIS A 370 16.84 8.68 15.85
CA HIS A 370 17.07 8.75 14.41
C HIS A 370 16.82 7.36 13.80
N SER A 371 15.63 7.14 13.25
CA SER A 371 15.43 6.19 12.16
C SER A 371 15.68 6.89 10.82
N SER A 372 16.81 7.57 10.70
CA SER A 372 17.37 8.12 9.46
C SER A 372 18.49 7.21 8.97
N SER A 373 18.24 5.91 8.99
CA SER A 373 19.19 4.89 8.52
C SER A 373 19.20 4.72 7.01
N LEU A 374 18.71 5.69 6.22
CA LEU A 374 18.80 5.64 4.76
C LEU A 374 19.28 6.98 4.19
N ILE A 375 20.57 7.23 4.42
CA ILE A 375 21.45 8.24 3.77
C ILE A 375 21.61 9.54 4.58
N PRO A 376 22.71 9.69 5.34
CA PRO A 376 23.22 11.00 5.67
C PRO A 376 23.99 11.56 4.46
N ASP A 377 23.49 12.65 3.87
CA ASP A 377 24.23 13.46 2.88
C ASP A 377 25.44 14.20 3.48
N ARG A 378 25.92 13.79 4.67
CA ARG A 378 27.09 14.36 5.34
C ARG A 378 27.96 13.25 5.94
N PRO A 379 29.30 13.37 5.84
CA PRO A 379 30.22 12.44 6.51
C PRO A 379 29.89 12.38 7.99
N THR A 380 29.65 11.18 8.51
CA THR A 380 29.43 10.98 9.94
C THR A 380 30.79 10.86 10.61
N GLN A 381 31.10 11.79 11.52
CA GLN A 381 32.37 11.82 12.25
C GLN A 381 32.14 11.31 13.68
N PHE A 382 32.89 10.28 14.06
CA PHE A 382 32.89 9.72 15.40
C PHE A 382 34.16 10.16 16.13
N VAL A 383 34.01 10.64 17.37
CA VAL A 383 35.12 11.04 18.25
C VAL A 383 35.15 10.08 19.42
N PHE A 384 36.30 9.48 19.69
CA PHE A 384 36.45 8.51 20.79
C PHE A 384 37.30 9.09 21.92
N ASP A 385 36.77 9.06 23.14
CA ASP A 385 37.50 9.36 24.37
C ASP A 385 38.34 8.14 24.78
N GLY A 386 39.44 7.91 24.07
CA GLY A 386 40.36 6.78 24.30
C GLY A 386 41.01 6.26 23.02
N ALA A 387 41.99 5.36 23.15
CA ALA A 387 42.66 4.77 22.00
C ALA A 387 41.67 3.97 21.13
N LEU A 388 41.69 4.19 19.81
CA LEU A 388 40.87 3.45 18.86
C LEU A 388 41.15 1.94 18.96
N PRO A 389 40.12 1.07 18.94
CA PRO A 389 40.33 -0.37 18.90
C PRO A 389 41.13 -0.75 17.65
N GLN A 390 42.16 -1.59 17.80
CA GLN A 390 42.90 -2.14 16.64
C GLN A 390 41.94 -2.96 15.79
N CYS A 391 41.55 -2.42 14.64
CA CYS A 391 40.73 -3.12 13.68
C CYS A 391 41.55 -4.27 13.09
N LEU A 392 41.22 -5.52 13.44
CA LEU A 392 41.73 -6.71 12.76
C LEU A 392 41.18 -6.69 11.33
N THR A 393 41.97 -6.21 10.37
CA THR A 393 41.66 -6.37 8.95
C THR A 393 41.63 -7.86 8.62
N PRO A 394 40.52 -8.42 8.11
CA PRO A 394 40.53 -9.76 7.55
C PRO A 394 41.47 -9.75 6.34
N GLN A 395 42.56 -10.52 6.41
CA GLN A 395 43.35 -10.80 5.21
C GLN A 395 42.53 -11.69 4.28
N MET A 396 41.86 -11.10 3.30
CA MET A 396 41.30 -11.86 2.18
C MET A 396 42.36 -12.05 1.08
N PRO A 397 42.39 -13.20 0.40
CA PRO A 397 43.38 -13.48 -0.63
C PRO A 397 43.22 -12.52 -1.81
N ARG A 398 44.34 -11.97 -2.28
CA ARG A 398 44.41 -11.23 -3.54
C ARG A 398 44.32 -12.22 -4.71
N SER A 399 43.28 -12.13 -5.54
CA SER A 399 43.37 -12.57 -6.94
C SER A 399 42.39 -11.82 -7.86
N ASP A 400 42.99 -10.95 -8.68
CA ASP A 400 42.75 -10.63 -10.09
C ASP A 400 41.39 -10.13 -10.65
N ARG A 401 41.44 -8.83 -10.99
CA ARG A 401 41.00 -8.19 -12.24
C ARG A 401 39.69 -8.67 -12.88
N ARG A 402 38.57 -8.16 -12.36
CA ARG A 402 37.63 -7.25 -13.06
C ARG A 402 36.46 -6.91 -12.12
N GLY A 403 36.45 -5.67 -11.66
CA GLY A 403 35.26 -4.93 -11.21
C GLY A 403 34.33 -5.60 -10.20
N SER A 404 34.74 -5.66 -8.92
CA SER A 404 33.84 -5.44 -7.77
C SER A 404 34.67 -5.43 -6.49
N ASP A 405 35.12 -4.24 -6.07
CA ASP A 405 35.58 -4.07 -4.70
C ASP A 405 34.34 -4.01 -3.80
N SER A 406 34.22 -4.97 -2.88
CA SER A 406 33.14 -5.12 -1.91
C SER A 406 33.31 -4.19 -0.69
N GLN A 407 33.69 -2.93 -0.93
CA GLN A 407 33.71 -1.90 0.10
C GLN A 407 32.45 -1.05 -0.01
N TYR A 408 31.51 -1.28 0.91
CA TYR A 408 30.24 -0.53 0.98
C TYR A 408 30.39 0.85 1.64
N LEU A 409 31.54 1.14 2.28
CA LEU A 409 31.81 2.37 3.03
C LEU A 409 33.30 2.73 2.92
N ASP A 410 33.59 4.01 2.64
CA ASP A 410 34.93 4.59 2.76
C ASP A 410 35.14 5.02 4.22
N VAL A 411 36.14 4.44 4.88
CA VAL A 411 36.48 4.75 6.28
C VAL A 411 37.83 5.43 6.32
N GLU A 412 37.85 6.70 6.73
CA GLU A 412 39.06 7.49 6.95
C GLU A 412 39.30 7.67 8.45
N ILE A 413 40.52 7.38 8.90
CA ILE A 413 40.96 7.64 10.28
C ILE A 413 41.69 8.98 10.28
N GLY A 414 41.07 10.00 10.87
CA GLY A 414 41.66 11.33 11.05
C GLY A 414 42.56 11.42 12.28
N ALA A 415 43.39 12.47 12.34
CA ALA A 415 44.21 12.74 13.53
C ALA A 415 43.33 13.12 14.74
N ARG A 416 43.73 12.68 15.95
CA ARG A 416 43.02 12.86 17.25
C ARG A 416 41.78 11.96 17.46
N ASN A 417 41.92 10.65 17.25
CA ASN A 417 40.87 9.64 17.53
C ASN A 417 39.53 9.90 16.83
N THR A 418 39.57 10.53 15.66
CA THR A 418 38.38 10.78 14.85
C THR A 418 38.27 9.76 13.73
N LEU A 419 37.10 9.16 13.57
CA LEU A 419 36.80 8.22 12.47
C LEU A 419 35.68 8.82 11.61
N SER A 420 35.95 9.01 10.32
CA SER A 420 34.97 9.52 9.36
C SER A 420 34.56 8.44 8.38
N VAL A 421 33.26 8.19 8.28
CA VAL A 421 32.69 7.22 7.35
C VAL A 421 31.94 7.94 6.24
N ARG A 422 32.21 7.57 4.99
CA ARG A 422 31.56 8.10 3.79
C ARG A 422 31.01 6.96 2.93
N VAL A 423 29.98 7.28 2.14
CA VAL A 423 29.52 6.41 1.06
C VAL A 423 30.30 6.81 -0.20
N PRO A 424 30.88 5.86 -0.96
CA PRO A 424 31.62 6.19 -2.19
C PRO A 424 30.70 6.89 -3.22
N GLU A 425 31.21 7.91 -3.93
CA GLU A 425 30.45 8.66 -4.95
C GLU A 425 29.84 7.77 -6.04
N ARG A 426 30.39 6.58 -6.26
CA ARG A 426 29.91 5.59 -7.25
C ARG A 426 28.54 5.01 -6.90
N CYS A 427 28.09 5.14 -5.65
CA CYS A 427 26.75 4.73 -5.23
C CYS A 427 25.66 5.76 -5.58
N HIS A 428 26.01 6.96 -6.06
CA HIS A 428 25.05 7.98 -6.48
C HIS A 428 24.51 7.82 -7.91
N SER A 429 25.00 6.85 -8.69
CA SER A 429 24.62 6.70 -10.10
C SER A 429 23.49 5.69 -10.33
N VAL A 430 22.25 6.04 -10.02
CA VAL A 430 21.05 5.42 -10.65
C VAL A 430 20.03 6.47 -11.14
N LEU A 431 20.30 7.78 -11.00
CA LEU A 431 19.32 8.82 -11.29
C LEU A 431 19.82 9.94 -12.19
N GLN A 432 20.41 9.64 -13.35
CA GLN A 432 20.52 10.63 -14.43
C GLN A 432 20.47 9.94 -15.80
N THR A 433 19.28 9.78 -16.38
CA THR A 433 19.20 9.75 -17.84
C THR A 433 19.40 11.19 -18.31
N THR A 434 20.56 11.45 -18.91
CA THR A 434 20.91 12.79 -19.40
C THR A 434 19.94 13.21 -20.50
N ARG A 435 19.70 14.52 -20.64
CA ARG A 435 18.91 15.12 -21.74
C ARG A 435 19.30 14.55 -23.12
N GLU A 436 20.57 14.19 -23.26
CA GLU A 436 21.17 13.60 -24.46
C GLU A 436 20.68 12.17 -24.73
N GLN A 437 20.49 11.34 -23.69
CA GLN A 437 19.92 10.00 -23.85
C GLN A 437 18.45 10.05 -24.27
N TYR A 438 17.67 11.01 -23.74
CA TYR A 438 16.30 11.25 -24.17
C TYR A 438 16.23 11.72 -25.64
N GLN A 439 17.09 12.66 -26.03
CA GLN A 439 17.19 13.13 -27.41
C GLN A 439 17.64 12.04 -28.38
N ARG A 440 18.53 11.14 -27.93
CA ARG A 440 18.98 9.99 -28.71
C ARG A 440 17.84 8.99 -28.98
N ARG A 441 17.05 8.66 -27.95
CA ARG A 441 15.85 7.79 -28.09
C ARG A 441 14.78 8.41 -29.01
N LEU A 442 14.54 9.72 -28.91
CA LEU A 442 13.65 10.44 -29.84
C LEU A 442 14.14 10.37 -31.29
N LYS A 443 15.46 10.42 -31.50
CA LYS A 443 16.08 10.37 -32.83
C LYS A 443 16.05 8.96 -33.42
N GLU A 444 16.34 7.94 -32.61
CA GLU A 444 16.28 6.52 -33.00
C GLU A 444 14.85 6.08 -33.38
N ARG A 445 13.82 6.69 -32.78
CA ARG A 445 12.40 6.45 -33.09
C ARG A 445 11.79 7.40 -34.15
N GLY A 446 12.61 8.14 -34.90
CA GLY A 446 12.14 9.01 -35.99
C GLY A 446 11.37 10.28 -35.56
N LEU A 447 11.37 10.62 -34.27
CA LEU A 447 10.66 11.77 -33.66
C LEU A 447 11.58 12.97 -33.38
N GLY A 448 12.78 13.00 -33.98
CA GLY A 448 13.89 13.93 -33.67
C GLY A 448 13.73 15.41 -34.08
N LYS A 449 12.50 15.90 -34.35
CA LYS A 449 12.23 17.30 -34.78
C LYS A 449 11.51 18.16 -33.73
N MET A 450 11.55 17.82 -32.43
CA MET A 450 11.12 18.75 -31.39
C MET A 450 12.25 19.73 -31.04
N ARG A 451 12.11 21.00 -31.43
CA ARG A 451 12.98 22.08 -30.93
C ARG A 451 12.49 22.52 -29.55
N PHE A 452 13.35 22.40 -28.55
CA PHE A 452 13.16 23.07 -27.26
C PHE A 452 13.64 24.52 -27.39
N PRO A 453 12.92 25.53 -26.86
CA PRO A 453 13.45 26.88 -26.73
C PRO A 453 14.72 26.84 -25.88
N ARG A 454 15.78 27.56 -26.29
CA ARG A 454 16.95 27.81 -25.44
C ARG A 454 16.48 28.66 -24.25
N MET A 455 16.62 28.16 -23.03
CA MET A 455 16.53 29.01 -21.84
C MET A 455 17.81 29.84 -21.76
N ASP A 456 17.68 31.17 -21.77
CA ASP A 456 18.70 32.07 -21.25
C ASP A 456 18.62 32.05 -19.72
N LEU A 457 19.66 31.52 -19.08
CA LEU A 457 19.79 31.42 -17.62
C LEU A 457 20.16 32.75 -16.94
N SER A 458 20.05 33.88 -17.65
CA SER A 458 20.49 35.20 -17.16
C SER A 458 19.40 36.03 -16.44
N THR A 459 18.22 35.46 -16.16
CA THR A 459 17.12 36.22 -15.52
C THR A 459 16.69 35.73 -14.14
N LEU A 460 17.47 34.86 -13.48
CA LEU A 460 17.15 34.32 -12.14
C LEU A 460 18.01 34.84 -10.98
N GLU A 461 18.79 35.91 -11.18
CA GLU A 461 19.42 36.64 -10.07
C GLU A 461 19.05 38.13 -10.12
N SER A 462 17.89 38.47 -9.53
CA SER A 462 17.68 39.70 -8.75
C SER A 462 16.19 39.90 -8.44
N SER A 463 15.79 39.48 -7.25
CA SER A 463 14.76 40.16 -6.45
C SER A 463 14.71 39.57 -5.05
N GLY A 464 15.82 39.74 -4.33
CA GLY A 464 15.73 39.94 -2.88
C GLY A 464 15.19 41.35 -2.66
N GLY A 465 13.96 41.44 -2.13
CA GLY A 465 13.29 42.70 -1.87
C GLY A 465 12.26 42.54 -0.76
N SER A 466 12.68 42.96 0.43
CA SER A 466 11.93 43.15 1.67
C SER A 466 10.45 43.55 1.51
N THR A 467 9.56 42.90 2.26
CA THR A 467 8.27 43.47 2.67
C THR A 467 8.30 43.77 4.17
N GLN A 468 8.57 45.04 4.47
CA GLN A 468 8.12 45.70 5.70
C GLN A 468 6.65 46.11 5.56
N ASP A 469 5.98 46.13 6.72
CA ASP A 469 4.75 46.84 7.09
C ASP A 469 4.07 47.77 6.08
N SER A 470 2.74 47.63 5.94
CA SER A 470 1.78 48.69 6.31
C SER A 470 0.32 48.29 6.00
N SER A 471 -0.50 48.30 7.06
CA SER A 471 -1.88 48.80 7.15
C SER A 471 -2.73 48.93 5.87
N LEU A 472 -3.82 48.14 5.79
CA LEU A 472 -5.22 48.55 5.99
C LEU A 472 -6.16 47.34 5.95
#